data_AF-A0A532AY11-F1
#
_entry.id   AF-A0A532AY11-F1
#
_cell.length_a   1.000
_cell.length_b   1.000
_cell.length_c   1.000
_cell.angle_alpha   90.00
_cell.angle_beta   90.00
_cell.angle_gamma   90.00
#
_symmetry.space_group_name_H-M   'P 1'
#
loop_
_entity.id
_entity.type
_entity.pdbx_description
1 polymer ?
#
loop_
_entity_poly.entity_id
_entity_poly.type
_entity_poly.pdbx_seq_one_letter_code
_entity_poly.pdbx_strand_id
1 'polypeptide(L)'
;MSMVSALRRVALIGLLLGCLSSLPNAGLSEERPSLANRMWSQLLSEAQGLGLPTKFLKAIPPSFIQFEFDDLRTYAAEYHLGEHRMVLNRVLSFNGAGATLRPLGRLTHTEIETLYHELFHAYVDYLATAAAEALPDPVLVFARAQQGCRYGAVLITPVVQRKGETEERFLSERESWEALNETWAVFVGWMVWNQLELTKDAGQSIQKSGRIQDEWVRRLRTADREGALRGYYEPEDPAERVVTHKRYLAAASRLSSEEAAVLMRDVMGASPGLLTRSIGVLAGSEEPGERQGQCSGKRSGSVMP
;
A
#
# COMPACT_ATOMS: atom_id res chain seq x y z
N MET A 1 -96.54 -8.35 1.68
CA MET A 1 -96.43 -7.26 0.70
C MET A 1 -95.26 -6.36 1.08
N SER A 2 -94.56 -5.88 0.05
CA SER A 2 -93.52 -4.84 0.04
C SER A 2 -92.06 -5.28 0.22
N MET A 3 -91.40 -5.30 -0.92
CA MET A 3 -89.96 -5.42 -1.18
C MET A 3 -89.20 -4.24 -0.56
N VAL A 4 -88.53 -4.47 0.56
CA VAL A 4 -87.26 -3.77 0.89
C VAL A 4 -86.28 -4.83 1.37
N SER A 5 -86.14 -5.88 0.56
CA SER A 5 -85.10 -6.88 0.68
C SER A 5 -83.86 -6.41 -0.09
N ALA A 6 -82.70 -6.84 0.40
CA ALA A 6 -81.47 -6.99 -0.37
C ALA A 6 -80.46 -5.82 -0.49
N LEU A 7 -80.41 -4.84 0.43
CA LEU A 7 -79.31 -3.85 0.43
C LEU A 7 -78.75 -3.44 1.80
N ARG A 8 -78.83 -4.32 2.81
CA ARG A 8 -78.33 -4.04 4.17
C ARG A 8 -77.49 -5.16 4.83
N ARG A 9 -77.01 -6.15 4.06
CA ARG A 9 -76.26 -7.31 4.58
C ARG A 9 -74.86 -7.53 3.98
N VAL A 10 -74.24 -6.52 3.36
CA VAL A 10 -72.84 -6.62 2.88
C VAL A 10 -71.86 -5.71 3.66
N ALA A 11 -72.34 -4.86 4.57
CA ALA A 11 -71.49 -3.94 5.33
C ALA A 11 -70.96 -4.50 6.67
N LEU A 12 -70.86 -5.83 6.83
CA LEU A 12 -70.43 -6.43 8.11
C LEU A 12 -69.64 -7.74 7.94
N ILE A 13 -68.79 -7.84 6.90
CA ILE A 13 -67.70 -8.84 6.79
C ILE A 13 -66.49 -8.17 6.10
N GLY A 14 -66.21 -6.90 6.43
CA GLY A 14 -65.15 -6.11 5.79
C GLY A 14 -64.32 -5.28 6.77
N LEU A 15 -64.43 -5.54 8.08
CA LEU A 15 -63.76 -4.73 9.11
C LEU A 15 -63.20 -5.54 10.29
N LEU A 16 -62.90 -6.83 10.11
CA LEU A 16 -62.27 -7.69 11.12
C LEU A 16 -61.16 -8.60 10.54
N LEU A 17 -60.52 -8.16 9.45
CA LEU A 17 -59.39 -8.84 8.81
C LEU A 17 -58.36 -7.82 8.29
N GLY A 18 -58.14 -6.74 9.06
CA GLY A 18 -57.29 -5.61 8.67
C GLY A 18 -56.42 -5.04 9.81
N CYS A 19 -56.09 -5.84 10.83
CA CYS A 19 -55.24 -5.40 11.96
C CYS A 19 -54.15 -6.42 12.35
N LEU A 20 -53.62 -7.20 11.40
CA LEU A 20 -52.53 -8.15 11.66
C LEU A 20 -51.36 -8.03 10.66
N SER A 21 -51.09 -6.83 10.15
CA SER A 21 -49.97 -6.57 9.25
C SER A 21 -49.27 -5.26 9.58
N SER A 22 -48.86 -5.11 10.85
CA SER A 22 -47.86 -4.13 11.26
C SER A 22 -47.11 -4.64 12.49
N LEU A 23 -46.52 -5.83 12.37
CA LEU A 23 -45.32 -6.14 13.13
C LEU A 23 -44.18 -5.43 12.42
N PRO A 24 -43.41 -4.55 13.08
CA PRO A 24 -42.12 -4.17 12.54
C PRO A 24 -41.33 -5.47 12.45
N ASN A 25 -41.04 -5.91 11.22
CA ASN A 25 -39.88 -6.75 10.98
C ASN A 25 -38.68 -5.90 11.41
N ALA A 26 -38.36 -5.92 12.70
CA ALA A 26 -36.99 -5.83 13.16
C ALA A 26 -36.29 -7.09 12.64
N GLY A 27 -36.14 -7.16 11.31
CA GLY A 27 -35.04 -7.88 10.73
C GLY A 27 -33.83 -7.24 11.38
N LEU A 28 -33.22 -7.96 12.30
CA LEU A 28 -31.78 -7.85 12.48
C LEU A 28 -31.23 -7.99 11.07
N SER A 29 -30.96 -6.85 10.43
CA SER A 29 -30.09 -6.81 9.29
C SER A 29 -28.78 -7.30 9.89
N GLU A 30 -28.53 -8.60 9.79
CA GLU A 30 -27.16 -9.07 9.70
C GLU A 30 -26.58 -8.21 8.59
N GLU A 31 -25.88 -7.14 8.98
CA GLU A 31 -25.06 -6.37 8.08
C GLU A 31 -24.06 -7.37 7.50
N ARG A 32 -24.44 -7.98 6.38
CA ARG A 32 -23.51 -8.77 5.59
C ARG A 32 -22.35 -7.83 5.35
N PRO A 33 -21.12 -8.18 5.79
CA PRO A 33 -19.99 -7.29 5.63
C PRO A 33 -19.92 -6.89 4.16
N SER A 34 -19.69 -5.61 3.87
CA SER A 34 -19.54 -5.13 2.50
C SER A 34 -18.52 -5.99 1.74
N LEU A 35 -18.59 -6.01 0.40
CA LEU A 35 -17.60 -6.75 -0.41
C LEU A 35 -16.17 -6.33 -0.02
N ALA A 36 -15.95 -5.03 0.15
CA ALA A 36 -14.69 -4.47 0.65
C ALA A 36 -14.27 -5.06 1.99
N ASN A 37 -15.15 -5.11 2.99
CA ASN A 37 -14.83 -5.68 4.31
C ASN A 37 -14.46 -7.17 4.22
N ARG A 38 -15.15 -7.95 3.37
CA ARG A 38 -14.82 -9.36 3.18
C ARG A 38 -13.47 -9.54 2.50
N MET A 39 -13.19 -8.79 1.45
CA MET A 39 -11.91 -8.84 0.74
C MET A 39 -10.76 -8.40 1.64
N TRP A 40 -10.94 -7.33 2.42
CA TRP A 40 -9.95 -6.89 3.39
C TRP A 40 -9.66 -7.94 4.46
N SER A 41 -10.72 -8.56 5.00
CA SER A 41 -10.59 -9.62 6.00
C SER A 41 -9.87 -10.85 5.43
N GLN A 42 -10.18 -11.23 4.19
CA GLN A 42 -9.49 -12.32 3.48
C GLN A 42 -8.00 -11.98 3.30
N LEU A 43 -7.68 -10.80 2.76
CA LEU A 43 -6.31 -10.32 2.55
C LEU A 43 -5.50 -10.40 3.85
N LEU A 44 -6.03 -9.85 4.95
CA LEU A 44 -5.38 -9.87 6.25
C LEU A 44 -5.18 -11.29 6.80
N SER A 45 -6.20 -12.15 6.68
CA SER A 45 -6.14 -13.52 7.17
C SER A 45 -5.11 -14.35 6.39
N GLU A 46 -5.09 -14.23 5.07
CA GLU A 46 -4.16 -14.95 4.21
C GLU A 46 -2.72 -14.45 4.38
N ALA A 47 -2.53 -13.13 4.46
CA ALA A 47 -1.23 -12.54 4.72
C ALA A 47 -0.65 -13.03 6.05
N GLN A 48 -1.46 -13.08 7.11
CA GLN A 48 -1.06 -13.65 8.40
C GLN A 48 -0.71 -15.14 8.29
N GLY A 49 -1.54 -15.93 7.60
CA GLY A 49 -1.30 -17.35 7.39
C GLY A 49 -0.01 -17.66 6.63
N LEU A 50 0.41 -16.74 5.75
CA LEU A 50 1.66 -16.82 4.98
C LEU A 50 2.86 -16.18 5.71
N GLY A 51 2.66 -15.61 6.90
CA GLY A 51 3.71 -14.90 7.63
C GLY A 51 4.15 -13.60 6.96
N LEU A 52 3.30 -13.00 6.12
CA LEU A 52 3.57 -11.72 5.49
C LEU A 52 3.35 -10.56 6.46
N PRO A 53 4.06 -9.44 6.28
CA PRO A 53 3.85 -8.22 7.04
C PRO A 53 2.40 -7.74 6.95
N THR A 54 1.76 -7.52 8.11
CA THR A 54 0.36 -7.03 8.20
C THR A 54 0.20 -5.80 9.07
N LYS A 55 1.28 -5.24 9.63
CA LYS A 55 1.19 -4.13 10.59
C LYS A 55 0.52 -2.90 9.97
N PHE A 56 0.97 -2.44 8.80
CA PHE A 56 0.33 -1.31 8.12
C PHE A 56 -1.07 -1.63 7.58
N LEU A 57 -1.30 -2.87 7.11
CA LEU A 57 -2.64 -3.30 6.68
C LEU A 57 -3.65 -3.29 7.83
N LYS A 58 -3.22 -3.55 9.07
CA LYS A 58 -4.10 -3.46 10.24
C LYS A 58 -4.40 -2.03 10.66
N ALA A 59 -3.61 -1.05 10.21
CA ALA A 59 -3.81 0.36 10.54
C ALA A 59 -4.91 1.01 9.70
N ILE A 60 -5.11 0.54 8.46
CA ILE A 60 -6.13 1.06 7.55
C ILE A 60 -7.51 0.49 7.93
N PRO A 61 -8.54 1.34 8.14
CA PRO A 61 -9.90 0.88 8.35
C PRO A 61 -10.40 0.05 7.15
N PRO A 62 -11.08 -1.10 7.36
CA PRO A 62 -11.55 -1.95 6.26
C PRO A 62 -12.48 -1.25 5.25
N SER A 63 -13.12 -0.17 5.66
CA SER A 63 -14.01 0.65 4.83
C SER A 63 -13.31 1.78 4.09
N PHE A 64 -12.01 2.01 4.34
CA PHE A 64 -11.25 3.07 3.68
C PHE A 64 -11.09 2.77 2.19
N ILE A 65 -10.79 1.51 1.85
CA ILE A 65 -10.52 1.10 0.47
C ILE A 65 -11.74 0.44 -0.17
N GLN A 66 -12.10 0.90 -1.37
CA GLN A 66 -13.09 0.27 -2.23
C GLN A 66 -12.39 -0.67 -3.21
N PHE A 67 -12.67 -1.97 -3.13
CA PHE A 67 -12.08 -2.96 -4.03
C PHE A 67 -12.94 -3.18 -5.27
N GLU A 68 -12.29 -3.14 -6.42
CA GLU A 68 -12.88 -3.42 -7.72
C GLU A 68 -12.00 -4.39 -8.51
N PHE A 69 -12.60 -5.10 -9.45
CA PHE A 69 -11.87 -5.91 -10.43
C PHE A 69 -12.13 -5.38 -11.83
N ASP A 70 -11.06 -5.12 -12.57
CA ASP A 70 -11.13 -4.69 -13.97
C ASP A 70 -9.97 -5.30 -14.79
N ASP A 71 -10.07 -5.23 -16.11
CA ASP A 71 -9.05 -5.73 -17.04
C ASP A 71 -7.93 -4.69 -17.19
N LEU A 72 -7.06 -4.62 -16.18
CA LEU A 72 -5.83 -3.83 -16.24
C LEU A 72 -4.90 -4.42 -17.31
N ARG A 73 -4.45 -3.59 -18.25
CA ARG A 73 -3.63 -4.07 -19.39
C ARG A 73 -2.21 -4.46 -18.97
N THR A 74 -1.64 -3.75 -18.01
CA THR A 74 -0.19 -3.79 -17.73
C THR A 74 0.11 -4.12 -16.27
N TYR A 75 -0.81 -3.84 -15.36
CA TYR A 75 -0.57 -3.89 -13.92
C TYR A 75 -1.46 -4.93 -13.24
N ALA A 76 -0.99 -5.48 -12.12
CA ALA A 76 -1.77 -6.42 -11.32
C ALA A 76 -2.76 -5.69 -10.39
N ALA A 77 -2.42 -4.48 -9.94
CA ALA A 77 -3.26 -3.63 -9.13
C ALA A 77 -2.93 -2.16 -9.44
N GLU A 78 -3.88 -1.25 -9.19
CA GLU A 78 -3.71 0.20 -9.25
C GLU A 78 -4.52 0.84 -8.11
N TYR A 79 -3.91 1.76 -7.36
CA TYR A 79 -4.59 2.56 -6.35
C TYR A 79 -4.89 3.98 -6.82
N HIS A 80 -6.13 4.45 -6.62
CA HIS A 80 -6.56 5.80 -6.93
C HIS A 80 -6.77 6.62 -5.64
N LEU A 81 -5.80 7.50 -5.33
CA LEU A 81 -5.73 8.32 -4.12
C LEU A 81 -7.04 9.06 -3.78
N GLY A 82 -7.63 9.79 -4.73
CA GLY A 82 -8.82 10.62 -4.44
C GLY A 82 -10.14 9.86 -4.27
N GLU A 83 -10.19 8.61 -4.74
CA GLU A 83 -11.41 7.78 -4.69
C GLU A 83 -11.31 6.69 -3.61
N HIS A 84 -10.14 6.57 -2.98
CA HIS A 84 -9.73 5.45 -2.13
C HIS A 84 -10.06 4.10 -2.75
N ARG A 85 -9.79 3.99 -4.05
CA ARG A 85 -10.23 2.87 -4.89
C ARG A 85 -9.04 2.01 -5.29
N MET A 86 -9.13 0.73 -5.00
CA MET A 86 -8.14 -0.30 -5.36
C MET A 86 -8.71 -1.14 -6.51
N VAL A 87 -8.18 -0.92 -7.71
CA VAL A 87 -8.53 -1.72 -8.89
C VAL A 87 -7.56 -2.87 -8.98
N LEU A 88 -8.09 -4.08 -8.95
CA LEU A 88 -7.33 -5.31 -9.09
C LEU A 88 -7.53 -5.86 -10.49
N ASN A 89 -6.46 -6.30 -11.14
CA ASN A 89 -6.57 -6.97 -12.42
C ASN A 89 -7.48 -8.20 -12.26
N ARG A 90 -8.40 -8.42 -13.20
CA ARG A 90 -9.34 -9.54 -13.18
C ARG A 90 -8.66 -10.91 -13.03
N VAL A 91 -7.43 -11.05 -13.51
CA VAL A 91 -6.59 -12.25 -13.33
C VAL A 91 -6.31 -12.56 -11.86
N LEU A 92 -6.31 -11.54 -10.98
CA LEU A 92 -6.20 -11.70 -9.53
C LEU A 92 -7.48 -12.20 -8.88
N SER A 93 -8.61 -12.25 -9.59
CA SER A 93 -9.84 -12.77 -9.01
C SER A 93 -9.94 -14.29 -9.14
N PHE A 94 -10.58 -14.94 -8.17
CA PHE A 94 -10.81 -16.38 -8.18
C PHE A 94 -11.59 -16.78 -9.43
N ASN A 95 -10.99 -17.62 -10.28
CA ASN A 95 -11.52 -18.03 -11.59
C ASN A 95 -11.89 -16.87 -12.54
N GLY A 96 -11.34 -15.67 -12.37
CA GLY A 96 -11.70 -14.51 -13.21
C GLY A 96 -13.11 -13.95 -12.95
N ALA A 97 -13.75 -14.33 -11.84
CA ALA A 97 -15.13 -13.97 -11.54
C ALA A 97 -15.34 -12.50 -11.11
N GLY A 98 -14.27 -11.81 -10.68
CA GLY A 98 -14.34 -10.40 -10.27
C GLY A 98 -15.03 -10.14 -8.93
N ALA A 99 -15.12 -11.15 -8.05
CA ALA A 99 -15.83 -11.04 -6.77
C ALA A 99 -14.97 -11.38 -5.54
N THR A 100 -13.81 -12.01 -5.71
CA THR A 100 -12.98 -12.50 -4.61
C THR A 100 -11.55 -12.60 -5.09
N LEU A 101 -10.59 -12.20 -4.25
CA LEU A 101 -9.17 -12.31 -4.53
C LEU A 101 -8.76 -13.80 -4.59
N ARG A 102 -7.93 -14.18 -5.56
CA ARG A 102 -7.22 -15.47 -5.58
C ARG A 102 -6.38 -15.58 -4.31
N PRO A 103 -6.19 -16.80 -3.77
CA PRO A 103 -5.33 -16.96 -2.61
C PRO A 103 -3.93 -16.37 -2.84
N LEU A 104 -3.43 -15.56 -1.91
CA LEU A 104 -2.14 -14.85 -1.99
C LEU A 104 -0.99 -15.81 -2.27
N GLY A 105 -1.03 -17.02 -1.69
CA GLY A 105 -0.01 -18.06 -1.91
C GLY A 105 0.05 -18.58 -3.35
N ARG A 106 -0.97 -18.31 -4.17
CA ARG A 106 -1.06 -18.67 -5.60
C ARG A 106 -0.77 -17.50 -6.53
N LEU A 107 -0.48 -16.31 -6.00
CA LEU A 107 -0.06 -15.18 -6.82
C LEU A 107 1.41 -15.36 -7.24
N THR A 108 1.74 -14.88 -8.44
CA THR A 108 3.11 -14.80 -8.93
C THR A 108 3.88 -13.73 -8.16
N HIS A 109 5.21 -13.71 -8.34
CA HIS A 109 6.10 -12.68 -7.82
C HIS A 109 5.57 -11.28 -8.12
N THR A 110 5.40 -10.96 -9.40
CA THR A 110 4.99 -9.63 -9.83
C THR A 110 3.60 -9.27 -9.31
N GLU A 111 2.67 -10.23 -9.27
CA GLU A 111 1.31 -9.98 -8.74
C GLU A 111 1.34 -9.60 -7.25
N ILE A 112 2.10 -10.30 -6.39
CA ILE A 112 2.15 -9.98 -4.95
C ILE A 112 2.98 -8.72 -4.66
N GLU A 113 4.05 -8.50 -5.42
CA GLU A 113 4.88 -7.29 -5.33
C GLU A 113 4.04 -6.05 -5.66
N THR A 114 3.36 -6.05 -6.80
CA THR A 114 2.49 -4.93 -7.21
C THR A 114 1.32 -4.76 -6.25
N LEU A 115 0.67 -5.84 -5.78
CA LEU A 115 -0.43 -5.70 -4.81
C LEU A 115 0.01 -4.97 -3.53
N TYR A 116 1.17 -5.34 -2.96
CA TYR A 116 1.67 -4.70 -1.75
C TYR A 116 2.24 -3.30 -1.99
N HIS A 117 2.77 -3.04 -3.18
CA HIS A 117 3.12 -1.69 -3.62
C HIS A 117 1.89 -0.77 -3.59
N GLU A 118 0.78 -1.17 -4.21
CA GLU A 118 -0.45 -0.36 -4.23
C GLU A 118 -1.12 -0.25 -2.86
N LEU A 119 -1.12 -1.32 -2.06
CA LEU A 119 -1.62 -1.27 -0.67
C LEU A 119 -0.80 -0.31 0.19
N PHE A 120 0.49 -0.13 -0.11
CA PHE A 120 1.32 0.85 0.56
C PHE A 120 0.92 2.29 0.19
N HIS A 121 0.60 2.55 -1.08
CA HIS A 121 0.04 3.85 -1.47
C HIS A 121 -1.26 4.17 -0.72
N ALA A 122 -2.15 3.17 -0.58
CA ALA A 122 -3.37 3.32 0.21
C ALA A 122 -3.10 3.58 1.70
N TYR A 123 -2.04 3.01 2.26
CA TYR A 123 -1.62 3.28 3.63
C TYR A 123 -1.17 4.73 3.81
N VAL A 124 -0.30 5.23 2.94
CA VAL A 124 0.18 6.62 3.01
C VAL A 124 -0.96 7.62 2.82
N ASP A 125 -1.89 7.33 1.93
CA ASP A 125 -3.11 8.11 1.72
C ASP A 125 -4.00 8.14 2.96
N TYR A 126 -4.20 6.99 3.61
CA TYR A 126 -4.89 6.91 4.89
C TYR A 126 -4.19 7.75 5.96
N LEU A 127 -2.86 7.67 6.08
CA LEU A 127 -2.13 8.50 7.04
C LEU A 127 -2.31 9.99 6.76
N ALA A 128 -2.27 10.40 5.49
CA ALA A 128 -2.46 11.79 5.10
C ALA A 128 -3.88 12.29 5.40
N THR A 129 -4.88 11.47 5.13
CA THR A 129 -6.30 11.76 5.43
C THR A 129 -6.53 11.84 6.94
N ALA A 130 -6.06 10.85 7.70
CA ALA A 130 -6.20 10.81 9.15
C ALA A 130 -5.45 11.97 9.85
N ALA A 131 -4.29 12.39 9.33
CA ALA A 131 -3.56 13.54 9.85
C ALA A 131 -4.29 14.88 9.66
N ALA A 132 -5.25 14.96 8.74
CA ALA A 132 -6.12 16.13 8.63
C ALA A 132 -7.11 16.22 9.81
N GLU A 133 -7.40 15.09 10.47
CA GLU A 133 -8.38 14.98 11.56
C GLU A 133 -7.72 14.84 12.94
N ALA A 134 -6.44 14.45 13.01
CA ALA A 134 -5.72 14.16 14.24
C ALA A 134 -4.22 14.55 14.17
N LEU A 135 -3.45 14.23 15.22
CA LEU A 135 -2.00 14.43 15.19
C LEU A 135 -1.35 13.58 14.08
N PRO A 136 -0.41 14.15 13.29
CA PRO A 136 0.23 13.43 12.19
C PRO A 136 0.99 12.19 12.67
N ASP A 137 0.82 11.09 11.93
CA ASP A 137 1.55 9.85 12.20
C ASP A 137 3.08 10.05 12.04
N PRO A 138 3.92 9.51 12.93
CA PRO A 138 5.38 9.66 12.84
C PRO A 138 5.99 9.22 11.51
N VAL A 139 5.41 8.21 10.85
CA VAL A 139 5.84 7.76 9.51
C VAL A 139 5.59 8.86 8.48
N LEU A 140 4.43 9.51 8.54
CA LEU A 140 4.09 10.62 7.64
C LEU A 140 4.97 11.85 7.89
N VAL A 141 5.24 12.19 9.16
CA VAL A 141 6.16 13.28 9.52
C VAL A 141 7.55 13.00 8.97
N PHE A 142 8.06 11.78 9.13
CA PHE A 142 9.35 11.38 8.59
C PHE A 142 9.36 11.44 7.06
N ALA A 143 8.32 10.92 6.39
CA ALA A 143 8.18 10.99 4.94
C ALA A 143 8.23 12.43 4.42
N ARG A 144 7.51 13.37 5.05
CA ARG A 144 7.54 14.79 4.67
C ARG A 144 8.91 15.44 4.88
N ALA A 145 9.63 15.05 5.93
CA ALA A 145 11.01 15.49 6.10
C ALA A 145 11.90 14.98 4.95
N GLN A 146 11.81 13.68 4.62
CA GLN A 146 12.56 13.05 3.52
C GLN A 146 12.23 13.65 2.16
N GLN A 147 10.96 13.95 1.89
CA GLN A 147 10.51 14.60 0.67
C GLN A 147 11.32 15.88 0.41
N GLY A 148 11.41 16.77 1.40
CA GLY A 148 12.10 18.05 1.26
C GLY A 148 13.63 17.94 1.20
N CYS A 149 14.24 17.05 1.99
CA CYS A 149 15.70 16.96 2.08
C CYS A 149 16.36 16.06 1.04
N ARG A 150 15.69 14.99 0.59
CA ARG A 150 16.27 13.98 -0.32
C ARG A 150 15.61 13.93 -1.70
N TYR A 151 14.30 14.13 -1.77
CA TYR A 151 13.56 13.99 -3.03
C TYR A 151 13.28 15.33 -3.73
N GLY A 152 13.56 16.46 -3.08
CA GLY A 152 13.50 17.78 -3.72
C GLY A 152 14.60 17.99 -4.78
N ALA A 153 15.72 17.27 -4.67
CA ALA A 153 16.78 17.25 -5.67
C ALA A 153 17.33 15.82 -5.80
N VAL A 154 17.13 15.20 -6.96
CA VAL A 154 17.47 13.79 -7.22
C VAL A 154 18.41 13.67 -8.41
N LEU A 155 19.11 12.54 -8.48
CA LEU A 155 19.73 12.08 -9.70
C LEU A 155 18.75 11.16 -10.42
N ILE A 156 18.61 11.32 -11.73
CA ILE A 156 17.84 10.42 -12.60
C ILE A 156 18.78 9.68 -13.55
N THR A 157 18.35 8.53 -14.07
CA THR A 157 18.99 7.88 -15.21
C THR A 157 18.19 8.25 -16.47
N PRO A 158 18.59 9.28 -17.25
CA PRO A 158 17.76 9.81 -18.34
C PRO A 158 17.49 8.78 -19.44
N VAL A 159 18.40 7.83 -19.64
CA VAL A 159 18.24 6.69 -20.54
C VAL A 159 18.48 5.41 -19.74
N VAL A 160 17.45 4.61 -19.52
CA VAL A 160 17.49 3.41 -18.64
C VAL A 160 18.63 2.44 -19.00
N GLN A 161 18.99 2.34 -20.27
CA GLN A 161 20.08 1.49 -20.77
C GLN A 161 21.48 2.04 -20.45
N ARG A 162 21.61 3.33 -20.14
CA ARG A 162 22.87 4.01 -19.82
C ARG A 162 22.99 4.27 -18.33
N LYS A 163 23.07 3.19 -17.55
CA LYS A 163 23.02 3.23 -16.07
C LYS A 163 24.11 4.11 -15.41
N GLY A 164 25.21 4.39 -16.09
CA GLY A 164 26.29 5.25 -15.59
C GLY A 164 26.15 6.73 -15.94
N GLU A 165 25.19 7.10 -16.80
CA GLU A 165 24.87 8.49 -17.10
C GLU A 165 23.76 8.94 -16.14
N THR A 166 24.05 9.93 -15.31
CA THR A 166 23.09 10.52 -14.37
C THR A 166 22.91 12.01 -14.65
N GLU A 167 21.71 12.50 -14.37
CA GLU A 167 21.35 13.91 -14.50
C GLU A 167 20.71 14.40 -13.21
N GLU A 168 21.10 15.56 -12.72
CA GLU A 168 20.48 16.20 -11.55
C GLU A 168 19.17 16.86 -11.93
N ARG A 169 18.13 16.62 -11.12
CA ARG A 169 16.80 17.19 -11.26
C ARG A 169 16.30 17.78 -9.96
N PHE A 170 15.77 18.99 -10.03
CA PHE A 170 15.03 19.62 -8.94
C PHE A 170 13.56 19.35 -9.17
N LEU A 171 12.93 18.69 -8.21
CA LEU A 171 11.55 18.24 -8.32
C LEU A 171 10.61 19.25 -7.66
N SER A 172 9.42 19.39 -8.23
CA SER A 172 8.34 20.12 -7.55
C SER A 172 7.90 19.42 -6.26
N GLU A 173 7.04 20.07 -5.48
CA GLU A 173 6.45 19.42 -4.30
C GLU A 173 5.69 18.13 -4.67
N ARG A 174 4.94 18.14 -5.78
CA ARG A 174 4.20 16.95 -6.24
C ARG A 174 5.15 15.84 -6.71
N GLU A 175 6.11 16.18 -7.57
CA GLU A 175 7.06 15.20 -8.12
C GLU A 175 7.97 14.60 -7.03
N SER A 176 8.41 15.40 -6.05
CA SER A 176 9.21 14.91 -4.93
C SER A 176 8.41 13.98 -4.01
N TRP A 177 7.13 14.28 -3.79
CA TRP A 177 6.23 13.41 -3.02
C TRP A 177 6.01 12.07 -3.73
N GLU A 178 5.79 12.13 -5.04
CA GLU A 178 5.63 10.95 -5.89
C GLU A 178 6.91 10.10 -5.91
N ALA A 179 8.07 10.71 -6.15
CA ALA A 179 9.37 10.04 -6.15
C ALA A 179 9.66 9.30 -4.82
N LEU A 180 9.32 9.93 -3.68
CA LEU A 180 9.44 9.30 -2.37
C LEU A 180 8.49 8.11 -2.23
N ASN A 181 7.20 8.32 -2.49
CA ASN A 181 6.19 7.27 -2.30
C ASN A 181 6.44 6.07 -3.21
N GLU A 182 6.80 6.29 -4.47
CA GLU A 182 7.17 5.22 -5.40
C GLU A 182 8.40 4.46 -4.91
N THR A 183 9.41 5.16 -4.39
CA THR A 183 10.62 4.51 -3.85
C THR A 183 10.30 3.62 -2.65
N TRP A 184 9.45 4.11 -1.75
CA TRP A 184 9.02 3.36 -0.57
C TRP A 184 8.13 2.18 -0.94
N ALA A 185 7.18 2.36 -1.86
CA ALA A 185 6.28 1.33 -2.35
C ALA A 185 7.04 0.21 -3.07
N VAL A 186 8.04 0.53 -3.90
CA VAL A 186 8.97 -0.45 -4.51
C VAL A 186 9.64 -1.29 -3.43
N PHE A 187 10.16 -0.66 -2.37
CA PHE A 187 10.80 -1.41 -1.28
C PHE A 187 9.82 -2.31 -0.53
N VAL A 188 8.60 -1.83 -0.25
CA VAL A 188 7.56 -2.62 0.44
C VAL A 188 7.14 -3.83 -0.39
N GLY A 189 6.87 -3.66 -1.69
CA GLY A 189 6.58 -4.77 -2.61
C GLY A 189 7.72 -5.80 -2.62
N TRP A 190 8.96 -5.33 -2.79
CA TRP A 190 10.15 -6.18 -2.78
C TRP A 190 10.30 -6.97 -1.47
N MET A 191 10.10 -6.31 -0.31
CA MET A 191 10.20 -6.94 1.00
C MET A 191 9.22 -8.11 1.16
N VAL A 192 7.97 -7.90 0.72
CA VAL A 192 6.89 -8.88 0.90
C VAL A 192 7.11 -10.09 0.03
N TRP A 193 7.43 -9.89 -1.24
CA TRP A 193 7.78 -11.00 -2.12
C TRP A 193 8.98 -11.78 -1.57
N ASN A 194 10.03 -11.07 -1.17
CA ASN A 194 11.24 -11.72 -0.68
C ASN A 194 10.96 -12.56 0.58
N GLN A 195 10.12 -12.05 1.49
CA GLN A 195 9.66 -12.80 2.66
C GLN A 195 8.84 -14.03 2.25
N LEU A 196 7.93 -13.91 1.28
CA LEU A 196 7.08 -15.01 0.82
C LEU A 196 7.90 -16.19 0.28
N GLU A 197 8.86 -15.92 -0.61
CA GLU A 197 9.73 -16.95 -1.20
C GLU A 197 10.54 -17.68 -0.13
N LEU A 198 11.17 -16.92 0.76
CA LEU A 198 12.01 -17.52 1.80
C LEU A 198 11.19 -18.32 2.81
N THR A 199 9.93 -17.97 3.00
CA THR A 199 9.02 -18.72 3.88
C THR A 199 8.53 -20.01 3.20
N LYS A 200 8.27 -19.99 1.88
CA LYS A 200 7.91 -21.20 1.10
C LYS A 200 9.00 -22.26 1.14
N ASP A 201 10.27 -21.84 1.02
CA ASP A 201 11.42 -22.76 1.00
C ASP A 201 11.83 -23.26 2.41
N ALA A 202 11.36 -22.58 3.46
CA ALA A 202 11.86 -22.79 4.81
C ALA A 202 11.35 -24.07 5.47
N GLY A 203 10.06 -24.34 5.60
CA GLY A 203 9.58 -25.41 6.50
C GLY A 203 10.00 -25.24 7.99
N GLN A 204 9.48 -26.09 8.89
CA GLN A 204 9.40 -25.82 10.34
C GLN A 204 10.66 -26.17 11.20
N SER A 205 11.85 -25.60 10.95
CA SER A 205 13.02 -25.82 11.84
C SER A 205 13.73 -24.52 12.28
N ILE A 206 14.17 -24.48 13.54
CA ILE A 206 14.78 -23.31 14.21
C ILE A 206 16.13 -22.92 13.61
N GLN A 207 16.98 -23.89 13.22
CA GLN A 207 18.25 -23.63 12.53
C GLN A 207 18.05 -22.91 11.18
N LYS A 208 16.85 -22.99 10.60
CA LYS A 208 16.54 -22.33 9.33
C LYS A 208 16.30 -20.83 9.49
N SER A 209 15.94 -20.35 10.68
CA SER A 209 15.68 -18.92 10.89
C SER A 209 16.90 -18.04 10.62
N GLY A 210 18.10 -18.46 11.08
CA GLY A 210 19.36 -17.78 10.76
C GLY A 210 19.70 -17.79 9.27
N ARG A 211 19.56 -18.96 8.62
CA ARG A 211 19.81 -19.12 7.17
C ARG A 211 18.83 -18.29 6.31
N ILE A 212 17.57 -18.19 6.72
CA ILE A 212 16.56 -17.33 6.08
C ILE A 212 16.98 -15.87 6.16
N GLN A 213 17.43 -15.40 7.34
CA GLN A 213 17.91 -14.03 7.49
C GLN A 213 19.18 -13.77 6.67
N ASP A 214 20.10 -14.72 6.61
CA ASP A 214 21.32 -14.61 5.79
C ASP A 214 20.99 -14.46 4.31
N GLU A 215 20.08 -15.29 3.82
CA GLU A 215 19.61 -15.25 2.45
C GLU A 215 18.82 -13.96 2.15
N TRP A 216 17.96 -13.53 3.08
CA TRP A 216 17.22 -12.26 2.97
C TRP A 216 18.20 -11.09 2.83
N VAL A 217 19.22 -11.02 3.69
CA VAL A 217 20.24 -9.96 3.68
C VAL A 217 21.10 -10.03 2.42
N ARG A 218 21.41 -11.24 1.92
CA ARG A 218 22.12 -11.43 0.65
C ARG A 218 21.31 -10.87 -0.52
N ARG A 219 20.00 -11.16 -0.57
CA ARG A 219 19.11 -10.64 -1.60
C ARG A 219 18.95 -9.12 -1.52
N LEU A 220 18.87 -8.54 -0.31
CA LEU A 220 18.87 -7.09 -0.12
C LEU A 220 20.12 -6.45 -0.72
N ARG A 221 21.31 -7.00 -0.41
CA ARG A 221 22.58 -6.48 -0.96
C ARG A 221 22.61 -6.52 -2.48
N THR A 222 22.09 -7.59 -3.08
CA THR A 222 21.99 -7.70 -4.53
C THR A 222 21.04 -6.64 -5.10
N ALA A 223 19.84 -6.50 -4.54
CA ALA A 223 18.84 -5.52 -4.97
C ALA A 223 19.37 -4.09 -4.87
N ASP A 224 20.07 -3.77 -3.78
CA ASP A 224 20.71 -2.49 -3.54
C ASP A 224 21.79 -2.18 -4.60
N ARG A 225 22.73 -3.12 -4.81
CA ARG A 225 23.80 -2.99 -5.80
C ARG A 225 23.28 -2.86 -7.23
N GLU A 226 22.17 -3.55 -7.54
CA GLU A 226 21.57 -3.52 -8.88
C GLU A 226 20.69 -2.27 -9.12
N GLY A 227 20.48 -1.44 -8.08
CA GLY A 227 19.62 -0.27 -8.13
C GLY A 227 18.15 -0.65 -8.28
N ALA A 228 17.71 -1.76 -7.69
CA ALA A 228 16.31 -2.19 -7.72
C ALA A 228 15.43 -1.38 -6.74
N LEU A 229 16.03 -0.80 -5.70
CA LEU A 229 15.32 -0.12 -4.60
C LEU A 229 15.16 1.39 -4.85
N ARG A 230 14.63 1.75 -6.02
CA ARG A 230 14.48 3.13 -6.47
C ARG A 230 13.12 3.33 -7.14
N GLY A 231 12.50 4.47 -6.88
CA GLY A 231 11.24 4.86 -7.49
C GLY A 231 11.42 5.60 -8.81
N TYR A 232 10.35 6.28 -9.19
CA TYR A 232 10.26 7.20 -10.31
C TYR A 232 9.29 8.31 -9.96
N TYR A 233 9.19 9.32 -10.82
CA TYR A 233 8.10 10.30 -10.79
C TYR A 233 7.56 10.52 -12.20
N GLU A 234 6.31 10.93 -12.29
CA GLU A 234 5.69 11.42 -13.52
C GLU A 234 5.91 12.95 -13.64
N PRO A 235 6.68 13.41 -14.66
CA PRO A 235 6.98 14.84 -14.82
C PRO A 235 5.71 15.69 -14.83
N GLU A 236 5.70 16.87 -14.20
CA GLU A 236 4.56 17.80 -14.31
C GLU A 236 4.51 18.50 -15.67
N ASP A 237 5.69 18.81 -16.22
CA ASP A 237 5.82 19.55 -17.47
C ASP A 237 5.21 18.75 -18.64
N PRO A 238 4.15 19.26 -19.29
CA PRO A 238 3.56 18.62 -20.45
C PRO A 238 4.56 18.39 -21.59
N ALA A 239 5.54 19.28 -21.78
CA ALA A 239 6.55 19.13 -22.81
C ALA A 239 7.47 17.93 -22.53
N GLU A 240 7.77 17.67 -21.26
CA GLU A 240 8.53 16.49 -20.85
C GLU A 240 7.72 15.20 -20.96
N ARG A 241 6.41 15.26 -20.65
CA ARG A 241 5.48 14.12 -20.79
C ARG A 241 5.34 13.60 -22.21
N VAL A 242 5.59 14.44 -23.22
CA VAL A 242 5.63 14.02 -24.64
C VAL A 242 6.81 13.07 -24.90
N VAL A 243 7.91 13.22 -24.15
CA VAL A 243 9.12 12.42 -24.32
C VAL A 243 9.10 11.18 -23.44
N THR A 244 8.66 11.31 -22.20
CA THR A 244 8.55 10.19 -21.28
C THR A 244 7.42 10.37 -20.28
N HIS A 245 6.71 9.28 -20.01
CA HIS A 245 5.68 9.26 -18.97
C HIS A 245 6.28 9.15 -17.57
N LYS A 246 7.47 8.55 -17.41
CA LYS A 246 8.11 8.30 -16.12
C LYS A 246 9.59 8.63 -16.16
N ARG A 247 10.12 9.20 -15.09
CA ARG A 247 11.55 9.43 -14.86
C ARG A 247 12.02 8.58 -13.69
N TYR A 248 12.82 7.56 -13.99
CA TYR A 248 13.39 6.70 -12.96
C TYR A 248 14.56 7.37 -12.27
N LEU A 249 14.57 7.28 -10.95
CA LEU A 249 15.68 7.74 -10.14
C LEU A 249 16.95 6.95 -10.49
N ALA A 250 18.11 7.57 -10.34
CA ALA A 250 19.39 6.90 -10.45
C ALA A 250 19.63 6.02 -9.22
N ALA A 251 20.57 5.07 -9.32
CA ALA A 251 20.92 4.22 -8.18
C ALA A 251 21.47 5.03 -6.98
N ALA A 252 22.09 6.18 -7.22
CA ALA A 252 22.54 7.09 -6.17
C ALA A 252 21.39 7.77 -5.40
N SER A 253 20.19 7.85 -6.00
CA SER A 253 18.96 8.37 -5.36
C SER A 253 18.02 7.26 -4.93
N ARG A 254 18.57 6.07 -4.63
CA ARG A 254 17.84 4.95 -4.03
C ARG A 254 17.38 5.25 -2.59
N LEU A 255 16.54 4.36 -2.07
CA LEU A 255 16.12 4.32 -0.67
C LEU A 255 17.32 4.37 0.30
N SER A 256 17.25 5.22 1.32
CA SER A 256 18.26 5.31 2.39
C SER A 256 18.16 4.20 3.42
N SER A 257 19.25 4.03 4.18
CA SER A 257 19.27 3.15 5.34
C SER A 257 18.28 3.57 6.44
N GLU A 258 18.08 4.88 6.68
CA GLU A 258 17.09 5.41 7.63
C GLU A 258 15.65 5.22 7.14
N GLU A 259 15.39 5.44 5.86
CA GLU A 259 14.07 5.20 5.25
C GLU A 259 13.70 3.72 5.34
N ALA A 260 14.64 2.83 5.00
CA ALA A 260 14.47 1.40 5.18
C ALA A 260 14.22 1.05 6.66
N ALA A 261 14.92 1.70 7.60
CA ALA A 261 14.71 1.44 9.02
C ALA A 261 13.27 1.76 9.48
N VAL A 262 12.73 2.91 9.04
CA VAL A 262 11.34 3.32 9.32
C VAL A 262 10.36 2.36 8.67
N LEU A 263 10.52 2.04 7.38
CA LEU A 263 9.64 1.10 6.69
C LEU A 263 9.66 -0.28 7.35
N MET A 264 10.84 -0.83 7.61
CA MET A 264 10.97 -2.16 8.22
C MET A 264 10.39 -2.22 9.63
N ARG A 265 10.66 -1.23 10.49
CA ARG A 265 10.22 -1.23 11.90
C ARG A 265 8.76 -0.78 12.04
N ASP A 266 8.43 0.35 11.44
CA ASP A 266 7.21 1.09 11.75
C ASP A 266 6.06 0.65 10.83
N VAL A 267 6.34 0.36 9.56
CA VAL A 267 5.33 -0.09 8.58
C VAL A 267 5.21 -1.62 8.55
N MET A 268 6.33 -2.34 8.50
CA MET A 268 6.34 -3.79 8.25
C MET A 268 6.39 -4.64 9.52
N GLY A 269 6.90 -4.10 10.63
CA GLY A 269 7.04 -4.84 11.88
C GLY A 269 8.13 -5.92 11.85
N ALA A 270 9.23 -5.66 11.13
CA ALA A 270 10.39 -6.56 11.04
C ALA A 270 11.04 -6.80 12.42
N SER A 271 11.63 -7.99 12.59
CA SER A 271 12.36 -8.31 13.82
C SER A 271 13.61 -7.44 14.00
N PRO A 272 14.03 -7.12 15.24
CA PRO A 272 15.22 -6.30 15.49
C PRO A 272 16.49 -6.85 14.84
N GLY A 273 16.68 -8.17 14.84
CA GLY A 273 17.85 -8.80 14.21
C GLY A 273 17.89 -8.59 12.70
N LEU A 274 16.76 -8.75 12.01
CA LEU A 274 16.68 -8.48 10.58
C LEU A 274 16.90 -6.99 10.29
N LEU A 275 16.27 -6.10 11.07
CA LEU A 275 16.40 -4.65 10.96
C LEU A 275 17.86 -4.21 11.03
N THR A 276 18.59 -4.58 12.09
CA THR A 276 19.99 -4.18 12.27
C THR A 276 20.87 -4.63 11.12
N ARG A 277 20.69 -5.86 10.63
CA ARG A 277 21.50 -6.40 9.52
C ARG A 277 21.19 -5.71 8.19
N SER A 278 19.92 -5.35 7.98
CA SER A 278 19.46 -4.71 6.75
C SER A 278 19.97 -3.29 6.63
N ILE A 279 19.89 -2.52 7.73
CA ILE A 279 20.46 -1.17 7.82
C ILE A 279 21.96 -1.21 7.54
N GLY A 280 22.69 -2.17 8.12
CA GLY A 280 24.12 -2.32 7.88
C GLY A 280 24.50 -2.59 6.41
N VAL A 281 23.63 -3.27 5.64
CA VAL A 281 23.84 -3.44 4.19
C VAL A 281 23.67 -2.12 3.46
N LEU A 282 22.57 -1.40 3.71
CA LEU A 282 22.24 -0.18 2.97
C LEU A 282 23.22 0.96 3.29
N ALA A 283 23.58 1.13 4.56
CA ALA A 283 24.54 2.13 5.01
C ALA A 283 25.95 1.86 4.47
N GLY A 284 26.35 0.59 4.33
CA GLY A 284 27.66 0.23 3.77
C GLY A 284 27.80 0.52 2.27
N SER A 285 26.68 0.72 1.57
CA SER A 285 26.62 1.08 0.15
C SER A 285 26.38 2.59 -0.08
N GLU A 286 26.21 3.38 0.97
CA GLU A 286 26.06 4.83 0.85
C GLU A 286 27.45 5.46 0.70
N GLU A 287 27.69 6.23 -0.38
CA GLU A 287 28.98 6.87 -0.59
C GLU A 287 29.18 8.03 0.42
N PRO A 288 30.37 8.18 1.04
CA PRO A 288 30.61 9.17 2.10
C PRO A 288 30.58 10.67 1.69
N GLY A 289 30.05 11.05 0.53
CA GLY A 289 30.24 12.41 -0.02
C GLY A 289 29.13 13.01 -0.87
N GLU A 290 28.09 12.26 -1.26
CA GLU A 290 27.01 12.79 -2.11
C GLU A 290 25.80 13.20 -1.28
N ARG A 291 25.64 14.52 -1.07
CA ARG A 291 24.47 15.22 -0.52
C ARG A 291 23.53 14.38 0.35
N GLN A 292 24.08 13.68 1.35
CA GLN A 292 23.32 13.29 2.52
C GLN A 292 23.07 14.58 3.30
N GLY A 293 22.09 15.35 2.85
CA GLY A 293 21.39 16.27 3.72
C GLY A 293 20.80 15.40 4.82
N GLN A 294 21.56 15.18 5.89
CA GLN A 294 21.04 14.60 7.11
C GLN A 294 19.80 15.42 7.44
N CYS A 295 18.63 14.79 7.34
CA CYS A 295 17.35 15.44 7.64
C CYS A 295 17.18 15.68 9.15
N SER A 296 18.29 15.60 9.91
CA SER A 296 18.47 15.96 11.30
C SER A 296 17.96 17.37 11.56
N GLY A 297 16.76 17.46 12.13
CA GLY A 297 16.16 18.71 12.55
C GLY A 297 17.12 19.55 13.38
N LYS A 298 17.32 20.81 12.96
CA LYS A 298 17.78 21.85 13.88
C LYS A 298 16.79 21.90 15.03
N ARG A 299 17.20 21.47 16.23
CA ARG A 299 16.56 21.95 17.46
C ARG A 299 16.74 23.46 17.49
N SER A 300 15.63 24.17 17.39
CA SER A 300 15.52 25.58 17.73
C SER A 300 16.03 25.79 19.16
N GLY A 301 16.92 26.77 19.34
CA GLY A 301 17.32 27.21 20.68
C GLY A 301 18.74 27.75 20.76
N SER A 302 18.99 28.97 20.28
CA SER A 302 19.78 29.93 21.04
C SER A 302 19.45 31.34 20.58
N VAL A 303 18.81 32.06 21.49
CA VAL A 303 18.60 33.49 21.48
C VAL A 303 19.97 34.18 21.39
N MET A 304 20.07 35.19 20.52
CA MET A 304 21.19 36.13 20.49
C MET A 304 21.14 37.06 21.69
N PRO A 305 22.28 37.55 22.21
CA PRO A 305 22.38 38.93 22.66
C PRO A 305 22.54 39.89 21.47
#